data_AF-A0A433X7C4-F1
#
_entry.id   AF-A0A433X7C4-F1
#
_cell.length_a   1.000
_cell.length_b   1.000
_cell.length_c   1.000
_cell.angle_alpha   90.00
_cell.angle_beta   90.00
_cell.angle_gamma   90.00
#
_symmetry.space_group_name_H-M   'P 1'
#
loop_
_entity.id
_entity.type
_entity.pdbx_description
1 polymer ?
#
loop_
_entity_poly.entity_id
_entity_poly.type
_entity_poly.pdbx_seq_one_letter_code
_entity_poly.pdbx_strand_id
1 'polypeptide(L)'
;MSTVDREPKHRRRGPNFKHTAETDRFICDSRKAAVTFAAIAETLGISTAAVVQRARHLDPGTESLRSGRYIRATPEQVSILGEMVDEGATLAAIGQRLGVGPDTIRAWLDASGFASYRRRKILTEVVGGQDKRRRFAHTAETDRVIVDSLAAGKTFVSMADALGTTRRVVRARVRFLQAECLFPPPTK
;
A
#
# COMPACT_ATOMS: atom_id res chain seq x y z
N MET A 1 45.34 14.94 -25.30
CA MET A 1 44.08 14.34 -24.83
C MET A 1 44.43 13.41 -23.68
N SER A 2 44.33 13.88 -22.43
CA SER A 2 44.69 13.10 -21.24
C SER A 2 43.49 12.34 -20.72
N THR A 3 43.54 11.00 -20.78
CA THR A 3 42.61 10.11 -20.10
C THR A 3 42.89 10.14 -18.61
N VAL A 4 41.95 10.71 -17.84
CA VAL A 4 41.99 10.71 -16.38
C VAL A 4 41.63 9.30 -15.91
N ASP A 5 42.65 8.53 -15.54
CA ASP A 5 42.50 7.24 -14.86
C ASP A 5 41.78 7.45 -13.53
N ARG A 6 40.53 7.00 -13.44
CA ARG A 6 39.77 7.00 -12.19
C ARG A 6 40.04 5.69 -11.47
N GLU A 7 40.96 5.77 -10.51
CA GLU A 7 41.26 4.70 -9.58
C GLU A 7 39.96 4.13 -8.94
N PRO A 8 39.77 2.80 -8.91
CA PRO A 8 38.62 2.18 -8.29
C PRO A 8 38.68 2.40 -6.78
N LYS A 9 37.75 3.21 -6.26
CA LYS A 9 37.55 3.41 -4.81
C LYS A 9 37.13 2.08 -4.17
N HIS A 10 38.09 1.27 -3.75
CA HIS A 10 37.85 0.15 -2.86
C HIS A 10 37.27 0.70 -1.56
N ARG A 11 35.96 0.52 -1.36
CA ARG A 11 35.31 0.81 -0.07
C ARG A 11 35.96 -0.09 0.97
N ARG A 12 36.80 0.50 1.83
CA ARG A 12 37.33 -0.19 3.02
C ARG A 12 36.14 -0.81 3.75
N ARG A 13 36.09 -2.15 3.82
CA ARG A 13 35.16 -2.84 4.72
C ARG A 13 35.56 -2.40 6.12
N GLY A 14 34.73 -1.56 6.74
CA GLY A 14 34.91 -1.15 8.12
C GLY A 14 34.94 -2.37 9.05
N PRO A 15 35.44 -2.21 10.28
CA PRO A 15 35.46 -3.29 11.26
C PRO A 15 34.07 -3.93 11.40
N ASN A 16 34.02 -5.26 11.51
CA ASN A 16 32.79 -6.03 11.70
C ASN A 16 32.12 -5.58 13.00
N PHE A 17 31.19 -4.65 12.90
CA PHE A 17 30.40 -4.19 14.03
C PHE A 17 29.54 -5.35 14.53
N LYS A 18 29.77 -5.77 15.78
CA LYS A 18 28.99 -6.83 16.42
C LYS A 18 27.72 -6.20 16.99
N HIS A 19 26.56 -6.58 16.44
CA HIS A 19 25.28 -6.16 16.98
C HIS A 19 25.05 -6.80 18.35
N THR A 20 24.88 -5.97 19.37
CA THR A 20 24.49 -6.40 20.72
C THR A 20 23.03 -6.04 20.99
N ALA A 21 22.39 -6.75 21.93
CA ALA A 21 21.02 -6.44 22.34
C ALA A 21 20.86 -5.00 22.87
N GLU A 22 21.91 -4.45 23.49
CA GLU A 22 21.95 -3.06 23.93
C GLU A 22 21.93 -2.08 22.77
N THR A 23 22.71 -2.36 21.71
CA THR A 23 22.71 -1.57 20.49
C THR A 23 21.32 -1.57 19.84
N ASP A 24 20.67 -2.73 19.79
CA ASP A 24 19.35 -2.88 19.21
C ASP A 24 18.29 -2.10 20.00
N ARG A 25 18.34 -2.19 21.33
CA ARG A 25 17.46 -1.42 22.22
C ARG A 25 17.65 0.08 22.02
N PHE A 26 18.90 0.55 21.95
CA PHE A 26 19.22 1.95 21.69
C PHE A 26 18.68 2.44 20.35
N ILE A 27 18.83 1.64 19.28
CA ILE A 27 18.26 1.97 17.96
C ILE A 27 16.73 2.11 18.06
N CYS A 28 16.04 1.17 18.71
CA CYS A 28 14.59 1.21 18.86
C CYS A 28 14.11 2.42 19.66
N ASP A 29 14.74 2.71 20.80
CA ASP A 29 14.33 3.82 21.67
C ASP A 29 14.62 5.18 21.03
N SER A 30 15.77 5.32 20.35
CA SER A 30 16.10 6.53 19.58
C SER A 30 15.11 6.78 18.45
N ARG A 31 14.60 5.73 17.81
CA ARG A 31 13.57 5.85 16.77
C ARG A 31 12.21 6.28 17.32
N LYS A 32 11.82 5.79 18.49
CA LYS A 32 10.60 6.26 19.18
C LYS A 32 10.70 7.74 19.54
N ALA A 33 11.91 8.21 19.83
CA ALA A 33 12.21 9.62 20.07
C ALA A 33 12.43 10.46 18.79
N ALA A 34 12.14 9.91 17.60
CA ALA A 34 12.30 10.57 16.30
C ALA A 34 13.73 11.06 15.97
N VAL A 35 14.75 10.45 16.58
CA VAL A 35 16.15 10.76 16.28
C VAL A 35 16.51 10.25 14.88
N THR A 36 17.26 11.04 14.11
CA THR A 36 17.65 10.68 12.75
C THR A 36 18.66 9.52 12.73
N PHE A 37 18.63 8.71 11.68
CA PHE A 37 19.60 7.61 11.52
C PHE A 37 21.06 8.08 11.49
N ALA A 38 21.32 9.30 11.01
CA ALA A 38 22.67 9.87 10.98
C ALA A 38 23.19 10.12 12.40
N ALA A 39 22.38 10.76 13.25
CA ALA A 39 22.72 11.00 14.66
C ALA A 39 22.91 9.69 15.44
N ILE A 40 22.05 8.69 15.20
CA ILE A 40 22.22 7.35 15.80
C ILE A 40 23.54 6.71 15.36
N ALA A 41 23.91 6.87 14.09
CA ALA A 41 25.13 6.30 13.53
C ALA A 41 26.39 6.95 14.14
N GLU A 42 26.36 8.27 14.33
CA GLU A 42 27.40 9.05 14.98
C GLU A 42 27.60 8.60 16.43
N THR A 43 26.51 8.50 17.21
CA THR A 43 26.56 8.03 18.61
C THR A 43 27.13 6.62 18.74
N LEU A 44 26.78 5.73 17.82
CA LEU A 44 27.22 4.33 17.84
C LEU A 44 28.59 4.11 17.16
N GLY A 45 29.17 5.12 16.52
CA GLY A 45 30.42 4.98 15.77
C GLY A 45 30.30 4.02 14.58
N ILE A 46 29.11 3.89 13.98
CA ILE A 46 28.86 2.99 12.84
C ILE A 46 28.38 3.74 11.62
N SER A 47 28.38 3.06 10.47
CA SER A 47 27.81 3.66 9.27
C SER A 47 26.29 3.82 9.38
N THR A 48 25.75 4.90 8.84
CA THR A 48 24.30 5.12 8.73
C THR A 48 23.60 3.97 8.00
N ALA A 49 24.27 3.38 7.01
CA ALA A 49 23.75 2.20 6.29
C ALA A 49 23.56 0.98 7.21
N ALA A 50 24.50 0.75 8.13
CA ALA A 50 24.40 -0.34 9.12
C ALA A 50 23.25 -0.09 10.10
N VAL A 51 23.07 1.15 10.57
CA VAL A 51 21.91 1.53 11.41
C VAL A 51 20.61 1.26 10.67
N VAL A 52 20.49 1.71 9.42
CA VAL A 52 19.29 1.52 8.59
C VAL A 52 19.01 0.04 8.36
N GLN A 53 20.03 -0.75 8.04
CA GLN A 53 19.88 -2.19 7.84
C GLN A 53 19.43 -2.88 9.13
N ARG A 54 20.02 -2.52 10.28
CA ARG A 54 19.66 -3.13 11.56
C ARG A 54 18.26 -2.72 12.01
N ALA A 55 17.91 -1.43 11.88
CA ALA A 55 16.58 -0.93 12.19
C ALA A 55 15.47 -1.65 11.40
N ARG A 56 15.73 -2.03 10.14
CA ARG A 56 14.80 -2.84 9.34
C ARG A 56 14.56 -4.24 9.90
N HIS A 57 15.59 -4.86 10.49
CA HIS A 57 15.46 -6.18 11.11
C HIS A 57 14.76 -6.13 12.47
N LEU A 58 14.97 -5.05 13.22
CA LEU A 58 14.38 -4.87 14.55
C LEU A 58 12.93 -4.39 14.51
N ASP A 59 12.59 -3.63 13.48
CA ASP A 59 11.25 -3.11 13.25
C ASP A 59 10.78 -3.51 11.84
N PRO A 60 10.20 -4.72 11.70
CA PRO A 60 9.66 -5.18 10.42
C PRO A 60 8.56 -4.25 9.87
N GLY A 61 7.99 -3.36 10.69
CA GLY A 61 7.07 -2.31 10.24
C GLY A 61 7.72 -1.29 9.30
N THR A 62 9.05 -1.16 9.32
CA THR A 62 9.79 -0.18 8.50
C THR A 62 10.44 -0.70 7.23
N GLU A 63 10.37 -2.01 6.98
CA GLU A 63 10.64 -2.59 5.67
C GLU A 63 9.63 -2.15 4.59
N SER A 64 8.47 -1.65 5.04
CA SER A 64 7.36 -1.13 4.25
C SER A 64 7.71 0.04 3.33
N LEU A 65 8.62 0.91 3.75
CA LEU A 65 8.88 2.17 3.03
C LEU A 65 9.81 2.01 1.80
N ARG A 66 10.45 0.84 1.60
CA ARG A 66 11.38 0.64 0.47
C ARG A 66 11.28 -0.70 -0.26
N SER A 67 10.66 -1.73 0.29
CA SER A 67 10.73 -3.08 -0.30
C SER A 67 9.68 -3.38 -1.38
N GLY A 68 8.76 -2.45 -1.69
CA GLY A 68 7.67 -2.71 -2.66
C GLY A 68 6.67 -3.79 -2.20
N ARG A 69 6.86 -4.39 -1.01
CA ARG A 69 5.84 -5.17 -0.33
C ARG A 69 4.94 -4.17 0.39
N TYR A 70 3.94 -3.69 -0.34
CA TYR A 70 2.89 -2.87 0.22
C TYR A 70 2.32 -3.59 1.46
N ILE A 71 2.40 -2.93 2.63
CA ILE A 71 1.70 -3.38 3.84
C ILE A 71 0.26 -3.67 3.44
N ARG A 72 -0.33 -4.77 3.92
CA ARG A 72 -1.76 -5.01 3.73
C ARG A 72 -2.52 -4.10 4.69
N ALA A 73 -3.48 -3.33 4.19
CA ALA A 73 -4.36 -2.54 5.05
C ALA A 73 -5.05 -3.44 6.09
N THR A 74 -5.15 -2.97 7.34
CA THR A 74 -6.00 -3.62 8.34
C THR A 74 -7.47 -3.43 7.98
N PRO A 75 -8.39 -4.26 8.48
CA PRO A 75 -9.83 -4.09 8.22
C PRO A 75 -10.35 -2.70 8.59
N GLU A 76 -9.89 -2.15 9.72
CA GLU A 76 -10.22 -0.79 10.16
C GLU A 76 -9.70 0.28 9.18
N GLN A 77 -8.46 0.15 8.71
CA GLN A 77 -7.90 1.04 7.70
C GLN A 77 -8.66 0.96 6.37
N VAL A 78 -9.17 -0.22 6.01
CA VAL A 78 -9.99 -0.40 4.81
C VAL A 78 -11.35 0.30 4.96
N SER A 79 -11.98 0.22 6.13
CA SER A 79 -13.25 0.92 6.43
C SER A 79 -13.08 2.43 6.30
N ILE A 80 -12.08 3.00 7.00
CA ILE A 80 -11.78 4.44 6.96
C ILE A 80 -11.42 4.87 5.53
N LEU A 81 -10.66 4.03 4.80
CA LEU A 81 -10.33 4.29 3.40
C LEU A 81 -11.59 4.36 2.52
N GLY A 82 -12.57 3.47 2.72
CA GLY A 82 -13.84 3.48 2.01
C GLY A 82 -14.64 4.75 2.26
N GLU A 83 -14.88 5.08 3.53
CA GLU A 83 -15.60 6.28 3.96
C GLU A 83 -14.99 7.54 3.36
N MET A 84 -13.68 7.72 3.50
CA MET A 84 -12.98 8.89 2.98
C MET A 84 -12.99 8.97 1.45
N VAL A 85 -12.99 7.83 0.75
CA VAL A 85 -13.09 7.79 -0.71
C VAL A 85 -14.48 8.20 -1.19
N ASP A 86 -15.51 7.76 -0.48
CA ASP A 86 -16.91 8.11 -0.74
C ASP A 86 -17.15 9.61 -0.50
N GLU A 87 -16.58 10.16 0.57
CA GLU A 87 -16.54 11.60 0.85
C GLU A 87 -15.70 12.40 -0.16
N GLY A 88 -14.90 11.72 -0.98
CA GLY A 88 -14.03 12.35 -1.97
C GLY A 88 -12.77 13.00 -1.40
N ALA A 89 -12.37 12.62 -0.19
CA ALA A 89 -11.12 13.05 0.41
C ALA A 89 -9.93 12.68 -0.48
N THR A 90 -8.91 13.55 -0.55
CA THR A 90 -7.70 13.34 -1.37
C THR A 90 -6.77 12.26 -0.78
N LEU A 91 -5.91 11.65 -1.60
CA LEU A 91 -4.88 10.71 -1.10
C LEU A 91 -4.03 11.30 0.03
N ALA A 92 -3.74 12.61 -0.03
CA ALA A 92 -2.97 13.30 1.00
C ALA A 92 -3.75 13.39 2.31
N ALA A 93 -5.06 13.70 2.25
CA ALA A 93 -5.92 13.73 3.43
C ALA A 93 -6.07 12.34 4.06
N ILE A 94 -6.28 11.31 3.23
CA ILE A 94 -6.31 9.91 3.67
C ILE A 94 -4.97 9.52 4.32
N GLY A 95 -3.85 9.95 3.73
CA GLY A 95 -2.50 9.69 4.24
C GLY A 95 -2.21 10.30 5.58
N GLN A 96 -2.63 11.56 5.76
CA GLN A 96 -2.55 12.23 7.05
C GLN A 96 -3.41 11.53 8.10
N ARG A 97 -4.64 11.12 7.74
CA ARG A 97 -5.56 10.46 8.68
C ARG A 97 -5.06 9.08 9.13
N LEU A 98 -4.50 8.30 8.20
CA LEU A 98 -4.05 6.93 8.45
C LEU A 98 -2.57 6.83 8.80
N GLY A 99 -1.83 7.94 8.80
CA GLY A 99 -0.38 7.97 9.09
C GLY A 99 0.46 7.22 8.05
N VAL A 100 -0.02 7.09 6.81
CA VAL A 100 0.64 6.33 5.75
C VAL A 100 0.95 7.21 4.53
N GLY A 101 2.00 6.84 3.81
CA GLY A 101 2.39 7.52 2.58
C GLY A 101 1.35 7.37 1.47
N PRO A 102 1.28 8.34 0.53
CA PRO A 102 0.30 8.33 -0.56
C PRO A 102 0.46 7.12 -1.50
N ASP A 103 1.69 6.60 -1.67
CA ASP A 103 1.94 5.39 -2.47
C ASP A 103 1.39 4.12 -1.82
N THR A 104 1.41 4.04 -0.49
CA THR A 104 0.81 2.94 0.27
C THR A 104 -0.71 2.94 0.09
N ILE A 105 -1.33 4.11 0.22
CA ILE A 105 -2.77 4.27 0.00
C ILE A 105 -3.14 3.90 -1.43
N ARG A 106 -2.34 4.32 -2.40
CA ARG A 106 -2.55 3.97 -3.81
C ARG A 106 -2.58 2.45 -4.01
N ALA A 107 -1.67 1.73 -3.39
CA ALA A 107 -1.66 0.27 -3.45
C ALA A 107 -2.84 -0.36 -2.72
N TRP A 108 -3.28 0.21 -1.60
CA TRP A 108 -4.49 -0.24 -0.90
C TRP A 108 -5.73 -0.05 -1.77
N LEU A 109 -5.88 1.11 -2.40
CA LEU A 109 -6.98 1.40 -3.32
C LEU A 109 -6.96 0.45 -4.53
N ASP A 110 -5.79 0.23 -5.14
CA ASP A 110 -5.65 -0.71 -6.25
C ASP A 110 -5.96 -2.16 -5.83
N ALA A 111 -5.60 -2.56 -4.60
CA ALA A 111 -5.90 -3.88 -4.04
C ALA A 111 -7.38 -4.06 -3.66
N SER A 112 -8.03 -3.00 -3.18
CA SER A 112 -9.43 -2.95 -2.76
C SER A 112 -10.40 -2.72 -3.92
N GLY A 113 -9.91 -2.56 -5.14
CA GLY A 113 -10.75 -2.39 -6.34
C GLY A 113 -11.17 -0.95 -6.61
N PHE A 114 -10.71 0.03 -5.84
CA PHE A 114 -10.93 1.47 -6.07
C PHE A 114 -10.01 2.03 -7.18
N ALA A 115 -9.73 1.26 -8.23
CA ALA A 115 -8.84 1.64 -9.33
C ALA A 115 -9.32 2.89 -10.12
N SER A 116 -10.56 3.31 -9.89
CA SER A 116 -11.22 4.53 -10.40
C SER A 116 -10.77 5.82 -9.70
N TYR A 117 -10.13 5.74 -8.52
CA TYR A 117 -9.62 6.91 -7.80
C TYR A 117 -8.55 7.71 -8.61
N ARG A 118 -7.98 7.11 -9.67
CA ARG A 118 -6.98 7.74 -10.57
C ARG A 118 -7.39 9.07 -11.22
N ARG A 119 -8.67 9.47 -11.28
CA ARG A 119 -9.09 10.55 -12.20
C ARG A 119 -10.17 11.52 -11.71
N ARG A 120 -10.40 11.69 -10.39
CA ARG A 120 -11.29 12.80 -9.96
C ARG A 120 -10.69 14.22 -10.17
N LYS A 121 -9.48 14.32 -10.75
CA LYS A 121 -8.89 15.58 -11.25
C LYS A 121 -9.02 15.78 -12.78
N ILE A 122 -9.62 14.85 -13.53
CA ILE A 122 -9.74 14.96 -15.02
C ILE A 122 -11.21 15.05 -15.46
N LEU A 123 -12.20 14.85 -14.57
CA LEU A 123 -13.61 14.72 -14.99
C LEU A 123 -14.46 16.01 -14.89
N THR A 124 -13.86 17.16 -14.60
CA THR A 124 -14.56 18.46 -14.72
C THR A 124 -14.41 19.06 -16.12
N GLU A 125 -13.46 18.57 -16.92
CA GLU A 125 -13.22 19.00 -18.29
C GLU A 125 -13.03 17.76 -19.15
N VAL A 126 -14.08 17.30 -19.84
CA VAL A 126 -14.06 16.73 -21.20
C VAL A 126 -15.47 16.20 -21.45
N VAL A 127 -16.26 17.08 -22.07
CA VAL A 127 -17.46 16.74 -22.83
C VAL A 127 -17.04 15.86 -24.01
N GLY A 128 -17.78 14.77 -24.25
CA GLY A 128 -17.82 14.10 -25.55
C GLY A 128 -16.63 13.20 -25.90
N GLY A 129 -16.65 11.95 -25.45
CA GLY A 129 -15.78 10.91 -26.00
C GLY A 129 -16.07 9.55 -25.38
N GLN A 130 -16.61 8.62 -26.17
CA GLN A 130 -16.83 7.24 -25.73
C GLN A 130 -15.49 6.53 -25.51
N ASP A 131 -14.91 6.70 -24.33
CA ASP A 131 -13.71 5.98 -23.91
C ASP A 131 -14.13 4.55 -23.53
N LYS A 132 -13.81 3.59 -24.41
CA LYS A 132 -14.01 2.13 -24.20
C LYS A 132 -13.22 1.60 -22.99
N ARG A 133 -12.44 2.45 -22.32
CA ARG A 133 -11.75 2.18 -21.06
C ARG A 133 -12.44 2.81 -19.85
N ARG A 134 -13.78 2.97 -19.87
CA ARG A 134 -14.57 3.24 -18.65
C ARG A 134 -14.24 2.17 -17.62
N ARG A 135 -13.30 2.49 -16.73
CA ARG A 135 -12.88 1.61 -15.64
C ARG A 135 -14.09 1.40 -14.76
N PHE A 136 -14.51 0.14 -14.67
CA PHE A 136 -15.65 -0.30 -13.88
C PHE A 136 -15.58 0.34 -12.49
N ALA A 137 -16.55 1.20 -12.18
CA ALA A 137 -16.69 1.81 -10.87
C ALA A 137 -17.61 0.91 -10.05
N HIS A 138 -17.17 0.55 -8.86
CA HIS A 138 -18.02 -0.16 -7.91
C HIS A 138 -18.99 0.84 -7.29
N THR A 139 -20.26 0.72 -7.65
CA THR A 139 -21.41 1.38 -7.02
C THR A 139 -22.14 0.39 -6.10
N ALA A 140 -22.96 0.91 -5.19
CA ALA A 140 -23.83 0.08 -4.35
C ALA A 140 -24.73 -0.86 -5.18
N GLU A 141 -25.12 -0.44 -6.38
CA GLU A 141 -25.91 -1.26 -7.29
C GLU A 141 -25.11 -2.44 -7.85
N THR A 142 -23.85 -2.21 -8.26
CA THR A 142 -22.97 -3.33 -8.63
C THR A 142 -22.69 -4.28 -7.47
N ASP A 143 -22.62 -3.78 -6.24
CA ASP A 143 -22.43 -4.62 -5.06
C ASP A 143 -23.67 -5.48 -4.78
N ARG A 144 -24.88 -4.92 -4.91
CA ARG A 144 -26.14 -5.70 -4.84
C ARG A 144 -26.15 -6.81 -5.89
N VAL A 145 -25.81 -6.49 -7.14
CA VAL A 145 -25.75 -7.51 -8.22
C VAL A 145 -24.75 -8.61 -7.91
N ILE A 146 -23.60 -8.28 -7.33
CA ILE A 146 -22.58 -9.27 -6.90
C ILE A 146 -23.13 -10.14 -5.76
N VAL A 147 -23.77 -9.54 -4.76
CA VAL A 147 -24.34 -10.26 -3.61
C VAL A 147 -25.48 -11.18 -4.04
N ASP A 148 -26.44 -10.69 -4.82
CA ASP A 148 -27.57 -11.48 -5.31
C ASP A 148 -27.08 -12.64 -6.20
N SER A 149 -26.06 -12.38 -7.02
CA SER A 149 -25.46 -13.41 -7.86
C SER A 149 -24.72 -14.48 -7.04
N LEU A 150 -24.09 -14.10 -5.93
CA LEU A 150 -23.45 -15.05 -5.02
C LEU A 150 -24.49 -15.91 -4.30
N ALA A 151 -25.57 -15.30 -3.82
CA ALA A 151 -26.69 -16.02 -3.19
C ALA A 151 -27.35 -17.01 -4.16
N ALA A 152 -27.43 -16.65 -5.45
CA ALA A 152 -27.91 -17.53 -6.52
C ALA A 152 -26.87 -18.56 -7.01
N GLY A 153 -25.68 -18.66 -6.40
CA GLY A 153 -24.65 -19.63 -6.77
C GLY A 153 -24.00 -19.38 -8.14
N LYS A 154 -24.11 -18.18 -8.70
CA LYS A 154 -23.51 -17.86 -10.00
C LYS A 154 -21.98 -17.87 -9.92
N THR A 155 -21.34 -18.17 -11.04
CA THR A 155 -19.89 -18.15 -11.14
C THR A 155 -19.37 -16.71 -11.31
N PHE A 156 -18.12 -16.46 -10.88
CA PHE A 156 -17.46 -15.16 -11.09
C PHE A 156 -17.33 -14.76 -12.56
N VAL A 157 -17.38 -15.72 -13.49
CA VAL A 157 -17.35 -15.45 -14.93
C VAL A 157 -18.68 -14.85 -15.36
N SER A 158 -19.80 -15.50 -15.01
CA SER A 158 -21.14 -14.99 -15.31
C SER A 158 -21.39 -13.61 -14.69
N MET A 159 -20.91 -13.37 -13.46
CA MET A 159 -20.98 -12.05 -12.84
C MET A 159 -20.16 -11.00 -13.60
N ALA A 160 -18.96 -11.35 -14.04
CA ALA A 160 -18.10 -10.44 -14.79
C ALA A 160 -18.72 -10.04 -16.13
N ASP A 161 -19.33 -10.99 -16.82
CA ASP A 161 -20.03 -10.77 -18.09
C ASP A 161 -21.26 -9.86 -17.88
N ALA A 162 -22.09 -10.14 -16.87
CA ALA A 162 -23.26 -9.33 -16.53
C ALA A 162 -22.90 -7.87 -16.18
N LEU A 163 -21.73 -7.69 -15.57
CA LEU A 163 -21.24 -6.38 -15.13
C LEU A 163 -20.35 -5.68 -16.19
N GLY A 164 -20.07 -6.32 -17.33
CA GLY A 164 -19.16 -5.76 -18.33
C GLY A 164 -17.75 -5.51 -17.79
N THR A 165 -17.27 -6.38 -16.89
CA THR A 165 -15.99 -6.24 -16.19
C THR A 165 -15.17 -7.53 -16.26
N THR A 166 -14.08 -7.63 -15.49
CA THR A 166 -13.24 -8.83 -15.45
C THR A 166 -13.47 -9.66 -14.19
N ARG A 167 -13.31 -10.99 -14.29
CA ARG A 167 -13.38 -11.91 -13.13
C ARG A 167 -12.45 -11.53 -11.98
N ARG A 168 -11.32 -10.87 -12.26
CA ARG A 168 -10.35 -10.40 -11.25
C ARG A 168 -10.96 -9.28 -10.41
N VAL A 169 -11.67 -8.36 -11.06
CA VAL A 169 -12.37 -7.23 -10.40
C VAL A 169 -13.51 -7.76 -9.53
N VAL A 170 -14.32 -8.69 -10.06
CA VAL A 170 -15.39 -9.34 -9.27
C VAL A 170 -14.82 -10.05 -8.04
N ARG A 171 -13.78 -10.88 -8.20
CA ARG A 171 -13.13 -11.57 -7.06
C ARG A 171 -12.58 -10.61 -6.00
N ALA A 172 -11.97 -9.50 -6.43
CA ALA A 172 -11.46 -8.50 -5.50
C ALA A 172 -12.61 -7.87 -4.70
N ARG A 173 -13.71 -7.51 -5.38
CA ARG A 173 -14.87 -6.92 -4.72
C ARG A 173 -15.60 -7.88 -3.79
N VAL A 174 -15.74 -9.15 -4.16
CA VAL A 174 -16.34 -10.17 -3.28
C VAL A 174 -15.55 -10.33 -1.98
N ARG A 175 -14.21 -10.37 -2.06
CA ARG A 175 -13.36 -10.43 -0.87
C ARG A 175 -13.52 -9.20 0.02
N PHE A 176 -13.70 -8.04 -0.58
CA PHE A 176 -13.95 -6.79 0.12
C PHE A 176 -15.31 -6.85 0.86
N LEU A 177 -16.39 -7.20 0.17
CA LEU A 177 -17.74 -7.31 0.75
C LEU A 177 -17.82 -8.36 1.88
N GLN A 178 -17.06 -9.45 1.76
CA GLN A 178 -16.94 -10.47 2.82
C GLN A 178 -16.15 -9.96 4.04
N ALA A 179 -15.17 -9.09 3.83
CA ALA A 179 -14.37 -8.50 4.91
C ALA A 179 -15.14 -7.41 5.68
N GLU A 180 -16.09 -6.73 5.05
CA GLU A 180 -17.00 -5.75 5.68
C GLU A 180 -18.15 -6.41 6.47
N CYS A 181 -18.12 -7.72 6.71
CA CYS A 181 -19.13 -8.46 7.49
C CYS A 181 -20.55 -8.43 6.92
N LEU A 182 -20.75 -8.18 5.62
CA LEU A 182 -22.06 -8.31 4.99
C LEU A 182 -22.48 -9.77 4.75
N PHE A 183 -21.56 -10.75 4.84
CA PHE A 183 -21.88 -12.19 4.75
C PHE A 183 -20.81 -13.09 5.43
N PRO A 184 -21.19 -14.15 6.18
CA PRO A 184 -20.27 -15.23 6.53
C PRO A 184 -19.87 -16.03 5.27
N PRO A 185 -18.69 -16.68 5.26
CA PRO A 185 -18.24 -17.46 4.11
C PRO A 185 -19.22 -18.62 3.82
N PRO A 186 -19.45 -18.99 2.54
CA PRO A 186 -20.34 -20.09 2.20
C PRO A 186 -19.81 -21.37 2.84
N THR A 187 -20.64 -22.00 3.68
CA THR A 187 -20.42 -23.36 4.18
C THR A 187 -20.46 -24.31 2.98
N LYS A 188 -19.40 -25.11 2.84
CA LYS A 188 -19.27 -26.13 1.79
C LYS A 188 -20.36 -27.18 1.86
#